data_AF-W6L141-F1
#
_entry.id   AF-W6L141-F1
#
_cell.length_a   1.000
_cell.length_b   1.000
_cell.length_c   1.000
_cell.angle_alpha   90.00
_cell.angle_beta   90.00
_cell.angle_gamma   90.00
#
_symmetry.space_group_name_H-M   'P 1'
#
loop_
_entity.id
_entity.type
_entity.pdbx_description
1 polymer ?
#
loop_
_entity_poly.entity_id
_entity_poly.type
_entity_poly.pdbx_seq_one_letter_code
_entity_poly.pdbx_strand_id
1 'polypeptide(L)'
;MHRKPLSDVLLQQTSGSYTTLLALVIGAITILYVYKRKLGRPHPPRSIRGSDSASTRQQLPKKDVDLDVLTKLRRKHFVGSKICCVWDVFFSDGQWLCDGKAKDILSWFASRLDVYLMCRISDQNEKKLILNQLKGIDGLQRHKILFCTTSKGYEAFTRQISPTILVTHDSFQAMFLSGILPYIILVGEYVSSKSNVYSISSIAQIEYDKDV
;
A
#
# COMPACT_ATOMS: atom_id res chain seq x y z
N MET A 1 0.27 -24.30 62.41
CA MET A 1 1.09 -24.20 61.18
C MET A 1 0.48 -23.16 60.25
N HIS A 2 1.02 -21.95 60.20
CA HIS A 2 0.56 -20.87 59.32
C HIS A 2 1.26 -20.98 57.96
N ARG A 3 0.49 -21.11 56.88
CA ARG A 3 1.01 -21.07 55.51
C ARG A 3 1.30 -19.62 55.15
N LYS A 4 2.56 -19.31 54.80
CA LYS A 4 2.95 -17.98 54.32
C LYS A 4 2.32 -17.71 52.94
N PRO A 5 1.88 -16.47 52.65
CA PRO A 5 1.33 -16.13 51.34
C PRO A 5 2.41 -16.22 50.25
N LEU A 6 2.03 -16.70 49.07
CA LEU A 6 2.93 -16.93 47.93
C LEU A 6 3.66 -15.65 47.46
N SER A 7 3.12 -14.46 47.77
CA SER A 7 3.75 -13.17 47.48
C SER A 7 5.07 -12.97 48.23
N ASP A 8 5.17 -13.45 49.47
CA ASP A 8 6.37 -13.29 50.29
C ASP A 8 7.50 -14.18 49.80
N VAL A 9 7.17 -15.35 49.24
CA VAL A 9 8.15 -16.29 48.66
C VAL A 9 8.78 -15.70 47.40
N LEU A 10 8.00 -15.00 46.56
CA LEU A 10 8.51 -14.33 45.36
C LEU A 10 9.35 -13.09 45.70
N LEU A 11 8.97 -12.33 46.73
CA LEU A 11 9.74 -11.18 47.21
C LEU A 11 11.06 -11.59 47.90
N GLN A 12 11.08 -12.72 48.62
CA GLN A 12 12.33 -13.22 49.21
C GLN A 12 13.30 -13.80 48.16
N GLN A 13 12.80 -14.36 47.04
CA GLN A 13 13.67 -14.88 45.97
C GLN A 13 14.27 -13.82 45.05
N THR A 14 13.85 -12.56 45.16
CA THR A 14 14.28 -11.47 44.26
C THR A 14 15.34 -10.54 44.88
N SER A 15 15.74 -10.77 46.13
CA SER A 15 16.56 -9.82 46.93
C SER A 15 18.07 -10.16 46.99
N GLY A 16 18.67 -10.65 45.89
CA GLY A 16 20.13 -10.85 45.92
C GLY A 16 20.88 -11.26 44.66
N SER A 17 20.22 -11.38 43.50
CA SER A 17 20.94 -11.85 42.30
C SER A 17 20.78 -10.87 41.13
N TYR A 18 21.89 -10.36 40.61
CA TYR A 18 21.93 -9.56 39.40
C TYR A 18 21.28 -10.28 38.20
N THR A 19 21.24 -11.60 38.21
CA THR A 19 20.62 -12.41 37.15
C THR A 19 19.09 -12.30 37.12
N THR A 20 18.41 -12.18 38.27
CA THR A 20 16.95 -12.02 38.32
C THR A 20 16.54 -10.60 37.93
N LEU A 21 17.34 -9.60 38.31
CA LEU A 21 17.19 -8.23 37.83
C LEU A 21 17.36 -8.13 36.31
N LEU A 22 18.40 -8.76 35.75
CA LEU A 22 18.63 -8.81 34.31
C LEU A 22 17.47 -9.51 33.57
N ALA A 23 16.97 -10.63 34.10
CA ALA A 23 15.84 -11.34 33.52
C ALA A 23 14.56 -10.50 33.51
N LEU A 24 14.30 -9.73 34.57
CA LEU A 24 13.16 -8.80 34.64
C LEU A 24 13.31 -7.65 33.63
N VAL A 25 14.52 -7.08 33.50
CA VAL A 25 14.79 -6.01 32.53
C VAL A 25 14.64 -6.52 31.09
N ILE A 26 15.20 -7.69 30.76
CA ILE A 26 15.06 -8.31 29.44
C ILE A 26 13.58 -8.62 29.17
N GLY A 27 12.85 -9.18 30.14
CA GLY A 27 11.42 -9.45 30.03
C GLY A 27 10.61 -8.19 29.77
N ALA A 28 10.87 -7.11 30.51
CA ALA A 28 10.20 -5.83 30.35
C ALA A 28 10.49 -5.19 28.99
N ILE A 29 11.73 -5.23 28.51
CA ILE A 29 12.12 -4.72 27.18
C ILE A 29 11.45 -5.54 26.08
N THR A 30 11.40 -6.87 26.23
CA THR A 30 10.77 -7.76 25.25
C THR A 30 9.26 -7.51 25.16
N ILE A 31 8.60 -7.32 26.30
CA ILE A 31 7.17 -6.98 26.37
C ILE A 31 6.92 -5.61 25.77
N LEU A 32 7.74 -4.60 26.09
CA LEU A 32 7.64 -3.26 25.50
C LEU A 32 7.86 -3.28 23.99
N TYR A 33 8.83 -4.07 23.51
CA TYR A 33 9.09 -4.24 22.09
C TYR A 33 7.91 -4.90 21.37
N VAL A 34 7.34 -5.97 21.94
CA VAL A 34 6.14 -6.63 21.40
C VAL A 34 4.92 -5.71 21.45
N TYR A 35 4.76 -4.93 22.51
CA TYR A 35 3.65 -4.00 22.67
C TYR A 35 3.73 -2.84 21.67
N LYS A 36 4.91 -2.22 21.50
CA LYS A 36 5.15 -1.22 20.45
C LYS A 36 4.96 -1.79 19.05
N ARG A 37 5.33 -3.07 18.83
CA ARG A 37 5.11 -3.75 17.54
C ARG A 37 3.63 -4.07 17.28
N LYS A 38 2.81 -4.26 18.32
CA LYS A 38 1.35 -4.47 18.21
C LYS A 38 0.57 -3.17 17.98
N LEU A 39 1.05 -2.01 18.45
CA LEU A 39 0.45 -0.70 18.16
C LEU A 39 0.69 -0.22 16.70
N GLY A 40 1.67 -0.80 15.99
CA GLY A 40 2.02 -0.41 14.61
C GLY A 40 1.49 -1.34 13.51
N ARG A 41 0.59 -2.29 13.80
CA ARG A 41 0.04 -3.20 12.79
C ARG A 41 -1.45 -3.41 13.01
N PRO A 42 -2.36 -2.82 12.22
CA PRO A 42 -3.73 -3.30 12.16
C PRO A 42 -3.70 -4.75 11.69
N HIS A 43 -3.97 -5.68 12.60
CA HIS A 43 -4.30 -7.04 12.22
C HIS A 43 -5.62 -7.00 11.43
N PRO A 44 -5.71 -7.63 10.26
CA PRO A 44 -7.00 -7.85 9.62
C PRO A 44 -7.82 -8.78 10.51
N PRO A 45 -9.14 -8.55 10.68
CA PRO A 45 -9.98 -9.46 11.44
C PRO A 45 -10.05 -10.79 10.69
N ARG A 46 -9.70 -11.85 11.42
CA ARG A 46 -9.88 -13.24 11.02
C ARG A 46 -11.38 -13.53 11.03
N SER A 47 -12.02 -13.57 9.86
CA SER A 47 -13.44 -13.96 9.80
C SER A 47 -13.56 -15.47 9.97
N ILE A 48 -14.09 -15.88 11.13
CA ILE A 48 -14.63 -17.21 11.34
C ILE A 48 -16.16 -17.06 11.22
N ARG A 49 -16.66 -17.50 10.07
CA ARG A 49 -17.90 -18.24 9.82
C ARG A 49 -18.96 -18.25 10.96
N GLY A 50 -20.15 -17.69 10.67
CA GLY A 50 -21.41 -18.19 11.24
C GLY A 50 -22.44 -17.14 11.68
N SER A 51 -23.57 -17.15 10.94
CA SER A 51 -24.95 -16.91 11.39
C SER A 51 -25.42 -15.54 11.92
N ASP A 52 -26.39 -15.00 11.18
CA ASP A 52 -27.59 -14.25 11.60
C ASP A 52 -27.58 -13.55 12.96
N SER A 53 -27.68 -12.21 12.93
CA SER A 53 -28.74 -11.44 13.59
C SER A 53 -28.48 -9.94 13.54
N ALA A 54 -29.58 -9.19 13.65
CA ALA A 54 -29.73 -7.77 13.42
C ALA A 54 -28.87 -6.83 14.26
N SER A 55 -28.63 -5.65 13.66
CA SER A 55 -28.45 -4.34 14.29
C SER A 55 -27.44 -4.20 15.43
N THR A 56 -26.27 -3.66 15.12
CA THR A 56 -25.69 -2.51 15.84
C THR A 56 -24.70 -1.83 14.88
N ARG A 57 -25.12 -0.71 14.30
CA ARG A 57 -24.22 0.23 13.60
C ARG A 57 -23.23 0.78 14.64
N GLN A 58 -22.10 0.12 14.82
CA GLN A 58 -20.91 0.79 15.35
C GLN A 58 -20.41 1.74 14.26
N GLN A 59 -20.71 3.02 14.48
CA GLN A 59 -20.18 4.13 13.70
C GLN A 59 -18.65 4.10 13.76
N LEU A 60 -18.03 3.77 12.63
CA LEU A 60 -16.67 4.20 12.34
C LEU A 60 -16.63 5.75 12.42
N PRO A 61 -15.56 6.35 12.98
CA PRO A 61 -15.49 7.79 13.13
C PRO A 61 -15.62 8.47 11.77
N LYS A 62 -16.66 9.29 11.65
CA LYS A 62 -16.92 10.15 10.50
C LYS A 62 -15.85 11.24 10.42
N LYS A 63 -15.31 11.38 9.20
CA LYS A 63 -14.99 12.66 8.58
C LYS A 63 -13.70 13.34 9.06
N ASP A 64 -12.56 12.68 8.81
CA ASP A 64 -11.42 13.47 8.34
C ASP A 64 -11.77 13.98 6.95
N VAL A 65 -11.68 15.29 6.79
CA VAL A 65 -11.84 16.01 5.52
C VAL A 65 -11.02 15.27 4.47
N ASP A 66 -11.68 14.84 3.40
CA ASP A 66 -11.14 14.00 2.34
C ASP A 66 -9.98 14.73 1.64
N LEU A 67 -8.79 14.67 2.25
CA LEU A 67 -7.60 15.21 1.64
C LEU A 67 -7.39 14.41 0.35
N ASP A 68 -7.50 15.14 -0.76
CA ASP A 68 -7.21 14.68 -2.11
C ASP A 68 -5.98 13.76 -2.10
N VAL A 69 -6.11 12.58 -2.71
CA VAL A 69 -5.04 11.57 -2.83
C VAL A 69 -3.75 12.21 -3.35
N LEU A 70 -3.84 13.17 -4.26
CA LEU A 70 -2.68 13.89 -4.77
C LEU A 70 -2.00 14.75 -3.70
N THR A 71 -2.78 15.34 -2.79
CA THR A 71 -2.23 16.10 -1.67
C THR A 71 -1.55 15.18 -0.67
N LYS A 72 -2.12 14.01 -0.37
CA LYS A 72 -1.49 12.98 0.48
C LYS A 72 -0.20 12.44 -0.15
N LEU A 73 -0.22 12.22 -1.47
CA LEU A 73 0.92 11.78 -2.27
C LEU A 73 2.07 12.81 -2.23
N ARG A 74 1.76 14.09 -2.43
CA ARG A 74 2.71 15.21 -2.29
C ARG A 74 3.31 15.30 -0.88
N ARG A 75 2.47 15.19 0.16
CA ARG A 75 2.89 15.26 1.56
C ARG A 75 3.63 14.01 2.06
N LYS A 76 4.04 13.09 1.19
CA LYS A 76 4.79 11.87 1.54
C LYS A 76 4.04 10.94 2.51
N HIS A 77 2.71 11.00 2.58
CA HIS A 77 1.90 10.13 3.47
C HIS A 77 1.94 8.65 3.07
N PHE A 78 2.30 8.35 1.82
CA PHE A 78 2.29 7.00 1.27
C PHE A 78 3.68 6.37 1.17
N VAL A 79 4.73 6.96 1.74
CA VAL A 79 6.10 6.40 1.63
C VAL A 79 6.13 4.94 2.08
N GLY A 80 6.70 4.07 1.23
CA GLY A 80 6.76 2.62 1.42
C GLY A 80 5.43 1.87 1.20
N SER A 81 4.34 2.57 0.88
CA SER A 81 3.06 1.94 0.52
C SER A 81 3.10 1.38 -0.89
N LYS A 82 2.29 0.36 -1.13
CA LYS A 82 2.16 -0.26 -2.46
C LYS A 82 1.37 0.64 -3.40
N ILE A 83 1.93 0.89 -4.58
CA ILE A 83 1.25 1.53 -5.70
C ILE A 83 1.24 0.57 -6.89
N CYS A 84 0.07 0.43 -7.53
CA CYS A 84 -0.07 -0.33 -8.75
C CYS A 84 -0.40 0.62 -9.90
N CYS A 85 0.38 0.56 -10.96
CA CYS A 85 0.32 1.48 -12.09
C CYS A 85 0.09 0.71 -13.39
N VAL A 86 -0.86 1.15 -14.22
CA VAL A 86 -0.96 0.67 -15.61
C VAL A 86 0.17 1.31 -16.43
N TRP A 87 0.90 0.49 -17.20
CA TRP A 87 1.97 0.94 -18.09
C TRP A 87 1.52 2.02 -19.08
N ASP A 88 0.35 1.83 -19.69
CA ASP A 88 -0.21 2.70 -20.74
C ASP A 88 -0.49 4.13 -20.23
N VAL A 89 -0.52 4.34 -18.92
CA VAL A 89 -0.64 5.69 -18.32
C VAL A 89 0.66 6.49 -18.46
N PHE A 90 1.80 5.83 -18.67
CA PHE A 90 3.11 6.46 -18.79
C PHE A 90 3.64 6.46 -20.22
N PHE A 91 3.18 5.53 -21.04
CA PHE A 91 3.76 5.25 -22.35
C PHE A 91 2.65 4.90 -23.34
N SER A 92 2.62 5.60 -24.47
CA SER A 92 1.70 5.33 -25.58
C SER A 92 2.45 5.52 -26.90
N ASP A 93 2.04 4.79 -27.93
CA ASP A 93 2.52 5.00 -29.31
C ASP A 93 4.05 4.99 -29.45
N GLY A 94 4.73 4.15 -28.66
CA GLY A 94 6.19 4.01 -28.71
C GLY A 94 6.97 5.12 -28.00
N GLN A 95 6.30 6.03 -27.28
CA GLN A 95 6.93 7.17 -26.62
C GLN A 95 6.43 7.39 -25.19
N TRP A 96 7.29 7.99 -24.37
CA TRP A 96 6.92 8.43 -23.02
C TRP A 96 5.96 9.62 -23.11
N LEU A 97 4.86 9.54 -22.37
CA LEU A 97 3.85 10.58 -22.35
C LEU A 97 4.36 11.86 -21.68
N CYS A 98 3.70 12.97 -22.02
CA CYS A 98 3.97 14.30 -21.46
C CYS A 98 5.43 14.75 -21.66
N ASP A 99 5.95 14.60 -22.87
CA ASP A 99 7.33 14.98 -23.25
C ASP A 99 8.39 14.36 -22.33
N GLY A 100 8.19 13.10 -21.93
CA GLY A 100 9.09 12.37 -21.04
C GLY A 100 8.82 12.57 -19.54
N LYS A 101 7.98 13.53 -19.14
CA LYS A 101 7.64 13.78 -17.72
C LYS A 101 7.03 12.54 -17.05
N ALA A 102 6.31 11.70 -17.78
CA ALA A 102 5.78 10.45 -17.26
C ALA A 102 6.88 9.51 -16.73
N LYS A 103 8.04 9.46 -17.40
CA LYS A 103 9.19 8.68 -16.95
C LYS A 103 9.73 9.18 -15.61
N ASP A 104 9.80 10.50 -15.44
CA ASP A 104 10.26 11.10 -14.20
C ASP A 104 9.29 10.81 -13.05
N ILE A 105 7.99 10.86 -13.30
CA ILE A 105 6.96 10.53 -12.30
C ILE A 105 7.07 9.06 -11.89
N LEU A 106 7.26 8.15 -12.86
CA LEU A 106 7.44 6.73 -12.56
C LEU A 106 8.71 6.49 -11.72
N SER A 107 9.80 7.20 -12.04
CA SER A 107 11.06 7.15 -11.27
C SER A 107 10.87 7.70 -9.86
N TRP A 108 10.13 8.80 -9.73
CA TRP A 108 9.77 9.38 -8.44
C TRP A 108 8.94 8.40 -7.60
N PHE A 109 7.94 7.74 -8.19
CA PHE A 109 7.20 6.67 -7.51
C PHE A 109 8.15 5.56 -7.05
N ALA A 110 9.04 5.09 -7.92
CA ALA A 110 9.96 3.99 -7.61
C ALA A 110 10.94 4.32 -6.47
N SER A 111 11.29 5.60 -6.29
CA SER A 111 12.16 6.04 -5.19
C SER A 111 11.47 6.12 -3.82
N ARG A 112 10.13 6.24 -3.78
CA ARG A 112 9.37 6.54 -2.55
C ARG A 112 8.34 5.47 -2.17
N LEU A 113 7.85 4.73 -3.14
CA LEU A 113 6.74 3.79 -3.02
C LEU A 113 7.18 2.38 -3.43
N ASP A 114 6.39 1.39 -3.02
CA ASP A 114 6.55 0.02 -3.50
C ASP A 114 5.78 -0.14 -4.82
N VAL A 115 6.46 0.10 -5.94
CA VAL A 115 5.85 0.16 -7.28
C VAL A 115 5.66 -1.22 -7.90
N TYR A 116 4.42 -1.50 -8.26
CA TYR A 116 4.01 -2.58 -9.16
C TYR A 116 3.54 -1.98 -10.47
N LEU A 117 4.11 -2.45 -11.58
CA LEU A 117 3.78 -1.95 -12.91
C LEU A 117 3.06 -3.06 -13.69
N MET A 118 1.80 -2.82 -14.00
CA MET A 118 0.97 -3.71 -14.80
C MET A 118 1.06 -3.37 -16.27
N CYS A 119 1.50 -4.32 -17.07
CA CYS A 119 1.65 -4.19 -18.50
C CYS A 119 0.67 -5.14 -19.18
N ARG A 120 -0.30 -4.59 -19.92
CA ARG A 120 -1.11 -5.41 -20.81
C ARG A 120 -0.30 -5.66 -22.07
N ILE A 121 -0.12 -6.92 -22.43
CA ILE A 121 0.64 -7.30 -23.63
C ILE A 121 -0.16 -8.23 -24.52
N SER A 122 0.05 -8.14 -25.82
CA SER A 122 -0.50 -9.04 -26.82
C SER A 122 0.46 -10.19 -27.11
N ASP A 123 1.77 -9.96 -27.03
CA ASP A 123 2.79 -10.95 -27.34
C ASP A 123 4.11 -10.80 -26.54
N GLN A 124 5.05 -11.73 -26.75
CA GLN A 124 6.35 -11.73 -26.06
C GLN A 124 7.34 -10.68 -26.58
N ASN A 125 7.15 -10.15 -27.79
CA ASN A 125 7.99 -9.09 -28.33
C ASN A 125 7.68 -7.77 -27.62
N GLU A 126 6.41 -7.46 -27.43
CA GLU A 126 5.95 -6.31 -26.65
C GLU A 126 6.51 -6.34 -25.23
N LYS A 127 6.47 -7.51 -24.57
CA LYS A 127 7.13 -7.71 -23.26
C LYS A 127 8.61 -7.31 -23.28
N LYS A 128 9.36 -7.72 -24.30
CA LYS A 128 10.79 -7.40 -24.43
C LYS A 128 11.00 -5.90 -24.64
N LEU A 129 10.15 -5.26 -25.45
CA LEU A 129 10.20 -3.82 -25.68
C LEU A 129 9.95 -3.02 -24.40
N ILE A 130 8.89 -3.34 -23.66
CA ILE A 130 8.57 -2.71 -22.38
C ILE A 130 9.74 -2.88 -21.39
N LEU A 131 10.26 -4.09 -21.24
CA LEU A 131 11.40 -4.34 -20.36
C LEU A 131 12.65 -3.56 -20.78
N ASN A 132 12.86 -3.31 -22.07
CA ASN A 132 13.97 -2.49 -22.54
C ASN A 132 13.75 -1.00 -22.24
N GLN A 133 12.53 -0.48 -22.36
CA GLN A 133 12.19 0.91 -22.04
C GLN A 133 12.32 1.20 -20.53
N LEU A 134 12.03 0.20 -19.70
CA LEU A 134 12.13 0.30 -18.24
C LEU A 134 13.56 0.14 -17.71
N LYS A 135 14.53 -0.22 -18.56
CA LYS A 135 15.94 -0.30 -18.14
C LYS A 135 16.42 1.09 -17.70
N GLY A 136 17.08 1.14 -16.55
CA GLY A 136 17.65 2.36 -16.00
C GLY A 136 16.69 3.24 -15.19
N ILE A 137 15.48 2.74 -14.87
CA ILE A 137 14.63 3.37 -13.84
C ILE A 137 15.01 2.76 -12.49
N ASP A 138 15.74 3.53 -11.69
CA ASP A 138 16.17 3.09 -10.36
C ASP A 138 14.96 2.89 -9.43
N GLY A 139 15.06 1.89 -8.55
CA GLY A 139 13.99 1.51 -7.63
C GLY A 139 12.91 0.59 -8.22
N LEU A 140 12.76 0.53 -9.55
CA LEU A 140 11.79 -0.36 -10.18
C LEU A 140 12.30 -1.79 -10.27
N GLN A 141 11.74 -2.68 -9.44
CA GLN A 141 12.20 -4.07 -9.37
C GLN A 141 11.58 -4.92 -10.48
N ARG A 142 12.42 -5.68 -11.20
CA ARG A 142 11.99 -6.53 -12.33
C ARG A 142 10.84 -7.49 -11.99
N HIS A 143 10.83 -8.06 -10.80
CA HIS A 143 9.79 -9.02 -10.38
C HIS A 143 8.46 -8.35 -10.01
N LYS A 144 8.39 -7.01 -10.01
CA LYS A 144 7.18 -6.20 -9.80
C LYS A 144 6.65 -5.59 -11.10
N ILE A 145 7.31 -5.87 -12.22
CA ILE A 145 6.80 -5.61 -13.57
C ILE A 145 6.02 -6.85 -14.00
N LEU A 146 4.71 -6.71 -14.03
CA LEU A 146 3.76 -7.81 -14.16
C LEU A 146 3.05 -7.70 -15.51
N PHE A 147 2.92 -8.83 -16.17
CA PHE A 147 2.41 -8.91 -17.54
C PHE A 147 1.12 -9.72 -17.56
N CYS A 148 0.09 -9.19 -18.21
CA CYS A 148 -1.17 -9.90 -18.43
C CYS A 148 -1.67 -9.68 -19.85
N THR A 149 -2.36 -10.66 -20.42
CA THR A 149 -2.99 -10.54 -21.74
C THR A 149 -4.46 -10.12 -21.66
N THR A 150 -5.09 -10.29 -20.49
CA THR A 150 -6.53 -10.09 -20.29
C THR A 150 -6.82 -9.07 -19.20
N SER A 151 -7.95 -8.36 -19.32
CA SER A 151 -8.47 -7.44 -18.31
C SER A 151 -8.76 -8.14 -16.97
N LYS A 152 -9.30 -9.36 -17.01
CA LYS A 152 -9.50 -10.18 -15.80
C LYS A 152 -8.19 -10.51 -15.08
N GLY A 153 -7.11 -10.75 -15.82
CA GLY A 153 -5.78 -10.95 -15.25
C GLY A 153 -5.32 -9.74 -14.44
N TYR A 154 -5.57 -8.54 -14.96
CA TYR A 154 -5.28 -7.29 -14.26
C TYR A 154 -6.01 -7.19 -12.92
N GLU A 155 -7.33 -7.43 -12.93
CA GLU A 155 -8.16 -7.37 -11.72
C GLU A 155 -7.67 -8.38 -10.67
N ALA A 156 -7.36 -9.60 -11.09
CA ALA A 156 -6.85 -10.65 -10.23
C ALA A 156 -5.51 -10.26 -9.60
N PHE A 157 -4.55 -9.76 -10.39
CA PHE A 157 -3.27 -9.30 -9.87
C PHE A 157 -3.44 -8.12 -8.91
N THR A 158 -4.29 -7.15 -9.26
CA THR A 158 -4.50 -5.97 -8.42
C THR A 158 -5.08 -6.35 -7.07
N ARG A 159 -6.03 -7.30 -7.02
CA ARG A 159 -6.57 -7.84 -5.77
C ARG A 159 -5.51 -8.58 -4.95
N GLN A 160 -4.64 -9.35 -5.59
CA GLN A 160 -3.59 -10.11 -4.92
C GLN A 160 -2.50 -9.18 -4.34
N ILE A 161 -2.11 -8.15 -5.10
CA ILE A 161 -1.13 -7.15 -4.65
C ILE A 161 -1.71 -6.33 -3.50
N SER A 162 -2.99 -5.99 -3.60
CA SER A 162 -3.74 -5.11 -2.70
C SER A 162 -3.01 -3.76 -2.52
N PRO A 163 -2.87 -2.97 -3.60
CA PRO A 163 -2.17 -1.70 -3.52
C PRO A 163 -2.99 -0.68 -2.73
N THR A 164 -2.28 0.25 -2.07
CA THR A 164 -2.91 1.41 -1.42
C THR A 164 -3.44 2.38 -2.46
N ILE A 165 -2.71 2.53 -3.58
CA ILE A 165 -3.04 3.42 -4.69
C ILE A 165 -3.03 2.63 -5.99
N LEU A 166 -4.09 2.74 -6.78
CA LEU A 166 -4.13 2.29 -8.18
C LEU A 166 -4.08 3.51 -9.10
N VAL A 167 -3.23 3.48 -10.13
CA VAL A 167 -3.21 4.46 -11.21
C VAL A 167 -3.60 3.75 -12.50
N THR A 168 -4.72 4.15 -13.11
CA THR A 168 -5.26 3.51 -14.32
C THR A 168 -5.93 4.54 -15.23
N HIS A 169 -6.02 4.25 -16.54
CA HIS A 169 -6.84 5.01 -17.48
C HIS A 169 -8.19 4.31 -17.77
N ASP A 170 -8.37 3.07 -17.32
CA ASP A 170 -9.58 2.28 -17.55
C ASP A 170 -10.65 2.62 -16.50
N SER A 171 -11.68 3.33 -16.93
CA SER A 171 -12.78 3.75 -16.07
C SER A 171 -13.61 2.58 -15.53
N PHE A 172 -13.84 1.51 -16.32
CA PHE A 172 -14.59 0.35 -15.87
C PHE A 172 -13.84 -0.38 -14.75
N GLN A 173 -12.54 -0.57 -14.95
CA GLN A 173 -11.66 -1.15 -13.94
C GLN A 173 -11.61 -0.29 -12.67
N ALA A 174 -11.47 1.02 -12.80
CA ALA A 174 -11.46 1.94 -11.66
C ALA A 174 -12.77 1.84 -10.85
N MET A 175 -13.93 1.84 -11.52
CA MET A 175 -15.22 1.70 -10.84
C MET A 175 -15.38 0.34 -10.15
N PHE A 176 -14.95 -0.74 -10.81
CA PHE A 176 -15.01 -2.08 -10.24
C PHE A 176 -14.13 -2.22 -9.00
N LEU A 177 -12.89 -1.72 -9.07
CA LEU A 177 -11.92 -1.81 -7.97
C LEU A 177 -12.15 -0.78 -6.88
N SER A 178 -12.99 0.25 -7.11
CA SER A 178 -13.35 1.24 -6.09
C SER A 178 -14.02 0.63 -4.85
N GLY A 179 -14.65 -0.53 -4.96
CA GLY A 179 -15.22 -1.24 -3.80
C GLY A 179 -14.18 -1.98 -2.95
N ILE A 180 -12.93 -2.06 -3.41
CA ILE A 180 -11.87 -2.89 -2.83
C ILE A 180 -10.67 -2.04 -2.42
N LEU A 181 -10.30 -1.07 -3.24
CA LEU A 181 -9.06 -0.30 -3.07
C LEU A 181 -9.29 1.02 -2.32
N PRO A 182 -8.33 1.45 -1.49
CA PRO A 182 -8.47 2.69 -0.72
C PRO A 182 -8.45 3.95 -1.59
N TYR A 183 -7.57 4.02 -2.59
CA TYR A 183 -7.41 5.19 -3.46
C TYR A 183 -7.17 4.76 -4.91
N ILE A 184 -7.83 5.44 -5.84
CA ILE A 184 -7.68 5.22 -7.28
C ILE A 184 -7.47 6.58 -7.95
N ILE A 185 -6.44 6.69 -8.78
CA ILE A 185 -6.18 7.82 -9.66
C ILE A 185 -6.58 7.37 -11.07
N LEU A 186 -7.64 7.98 -11.61
CA LEU A 186 -8.14 7.73 -12.95
C LEU A 186 -7.59 8.79 -13.91
N VAL A 187 -6.76 8.37 -14.87
CA VAL A 187 -6.10 9.27 -15.82
C VAL A 187 -6.89 9.35 -17.11
N GLY A 188 -7.27 10.56 -17.52
CA GLY A 188 -8.07 10.88 -18.69
C GLY A 188 -9.28 11.77 -18.35
N GLU A 189 -10.07 12.11 -19.36
CA GLU A 189 -11.25 12.97 -19.22
C GLU A 189 -12.46 12.17 -18.74
N TYR A 190 -12.48 11.85 -17.45
CA TYR A 190 -13.56 11.06 -16.83
C TYR A 190 -14.15 11.74 -15.61
N VAL A 191 -15.47 11.66 -15.46
CA VAL A 191 -16.16 12.06 -14.23
C VAL A 191 -16.46 10.82 -13.40
N SER A 192 -15.94 10.78 -12.17
CA SER A 192 -16.22 9.73 -11.21
C SER A 192 -17.26 10.17 -10.18
N SER A 193 -18.21 9.28 -9.86
CA SER A 193 -19.15 9.44 -8.75
C SER A 193 -18.67 8.80 -7.43
N LYS A 194 -17.53 8.08 -7.46
CA LYS A 194 -16.95 7.39 -6.31
C LYS A 194 -15.98 8.29 -5.56
N SER A 195 -16.12 8.37 -4.24
CA SER A 195 -15.31 9.27 -3.39
C SER A 195 -13.83 8.92 -3.34
N ASN A 196 -13.48 7.65 -3.55
CA ASN A 196 -12.09 7.16 -3.55
C ASN A 196 -11.45 7.10 -4.94
N VAL A 197 -12.12 7.61 -5.97
CA VAL A 197 -11.61 7.68 -7.34
C VAL A 197 -11.42 9.14 -7.70
N TYR A 198 -10.17 9.52 -7.92
CA TYR A 198 -9.77 10.87 -8.24
C TYR A 198 -9.37 10.95 -9.72
N SER A 199 -10.09 11.76 -10.49
CA SER A 199 -9.83 11.93 -11.92
C SER A 199 -8.79 13.02 -12.17
N ILE A 200 -7.79 12.73 -13.00
CA ILE A 200 -6.83 13.69 -13.54
C ILE A 200 -6.83 13.61 -15.06
N SER A 201 -6.68 14.75 -15.75
CA SER A 201 -6.66 14.73 -17.22
C SER A 201 -5.38 14.10 -17.79
N SER A 202 -4.29 14.19 -17.03
CA SER A 202 -2.99 13.68 -17.42
C SER A 202 -2.16 13.33 -16.19
N ILE A 203 -1.30 12.31 -16.32
CA ILE A 203 -0.33 11.94 -15.28
C ILE A 203 0.57 13.12 -14.89
N ALA A 204 0.78 14.08 -15.80
CA ALA A 204 1.57 15.30 -15.54
C ALA A 204 1.01 16.18 -14.42
N GLN A 205 -0.28 16.04 -14.05
CA GLN A 205 -0.89 16.74 -12.92
C GLN A 205 -0.39 16.22 -11.55
N ILE A 206 0.27 15.05 -11.54
CA ILE A 206 0.99 14.59 -10.37
C ILE A 206 2.25 15.45 -10.22
N GLU A 207 2.10 16.53 -9.47
CA GLU A 207 3.21 17.32 -8.99
C GLU A 207 4.06 16.48 -8.03
N TYR A 208 5.37 16.50 -8.25
CA TYR A 208 6.31 15.84 -7.39
C TYR A 208 7.46 16.80 -7.09
N ASP A 209 7.86 16.85 -5.82
CA ASP A 209 9.07 17.58 -5.46
C ASP A 209 10.26 16.87 -6.08
N LYS A 210 10.92 17.56 -7.01
CA LYS A 210 12.29 17.27 -7.45
C LYS A 210 13.23 17.64 -6.31
N ASP A 211 13.13 16.90 -5.20
CA ASP A 211 14.15 17.00 -4.16
C ASP A 211 15.48 16.56 -4.80
N VAL A 212 16.41 17.52 -4.85
CA VAL A 212 17.76 17.53 -5.43
C VAL A 212 18.63 16.38 -4.93
#